data_AF-A0A7Y1XM77-F1
#
_entry.id   AF-A0A7Y1XM77-F1
#
_cell.length_a   1.000
_cell.length_b   1.000
_cell.length_c   1.000
_cell.angle_alpha   90.00
_cell.angle_beta   90.00
_cell.angle_gamma   90.00
#
_symmetry.space_group_name_H-M   'P 1'
#
loop_
_entity.id
_entity.type
_entity.pdbx_description
1 polymer ?
#
loop_
_entity_poly.entity_id
_entity_poly.type
_entity_poly.pdbx_seq_one_letter_code
_entity_poly.pdbx_strand_id
1 'polypeptide(L)'
;MELDISFIREQFPAFSEPELEGWAFFENAGGSYPCRQFLDKLTEFYYKNKVQPYYPYPASIKAGEMMDSSYERMAAFLNVSPAEIHFGPSTTQNVYVLAHAMRPMWQKGDEIIVSCQDHEANAGAWRRLIMSGIVVKEWHVDRETGMLSLTELEKLLS
;
A
#
# COMPACT_ATOMS: atom_id res chain seq x y z
N MET A 1 16.90 -22.48 -9.15
CA MET A 1 15.46 -22.84 -9.19
C MET A 1 14.86 -22.02 -10.32
N GLU A 2 14.30 -22.68 -11.33
CA GLU A 2 13.70 -22.00 -12.48
C GLU A 2 12.22 -21.69 -12.19
N LEU A 3 11.74 -20.56 -12.69
CA LEU A 3 10.37 -20.11 -12.47
C LEU A 3 9.45 -20.77 -13.51
N ASP A 4 8.49 -21.57 -13.07
CA ASP A 4 7.48 -22.17 -13.95
C ASP A 4 6.42 -21.13 -14.32
N ILE A 5 6.61 -20.47 -15.47
CA ILE A 5 5.73 -19.41 -15.96
C ILE A 5 4.34 -19.97 -16.31
N SER A 6 4.26 -21.18 -16.85
CA SER A 6 2.99 -21.79 -17.25
C SER A 6 2.12 -22.01 -16.02
N PHE A 7 2.69 -22.62 -14.98
CA PHE A 7 2.01 -22.80 -13.70
C PHE A 7 1.53 -21.48 -13.09
N ILE A 8 2.38 -20.44 -13.10
CA ILE A 8 2.02 -19.13 -12.53
C ILE A 8 0.85 -18.50 -13.29
N ARG A 9 0.86 -18.51 -14.62
CA ARG A 9 -0.21 -17.92 -15.43
C ARG A 9 -1.54 -18.61 -15.21
N GLU A 10 -1.53 -19.93 -15.03
CA GLU A 10 -2.74 -20.71 -14.68
C GLU A 10 -3.38 -20.30 -13.34
N GLN A 11 -2.64 -19.64 -12.45
CA GLN A 11 -3.18 -19.13 -11.18
C GLN A 11 -4.04 -17.87 -11.35
N PHE A 12 -4.06 -17.23 -12.52
CA PHE A 12 -4.81 -15.98 -12.77
C PHE A 12 -5.95 -16.23 -13.75
N PRO A 13 -7.21 -16.35 -13.26
CA PRO A 13 -8.36 -16.67 -14.12
C PRO A 13 -8.57 -15.73 -15.30
N ALA A 14 -8.18 -14.45 -15.15
CA ALA A 14 -8.24 -13.46 -16.22
C ALA A 14 -7.58 -13.93 -17.53
N PHE A 15 -6.49 -14.71 -17.45
CA PHE A 15 -5.81 -15.20 -18.65
C PHE A 15 -6.53 -16.34 -19.37
N SER A 16 -7.65 -16.82 -18.83
CA SER A 16 -8.55 -17.79 -19.48
C SER A 16 -9.85 -17.16 -19.97
N GLU A 17 -10.05 -15.85 -19.80
CA GLU A 17 -11.25 -15.17 -20.28
C GLU A 17 -11.21 -15.05 -21.81
N PRO A 18 -12.22 -15.55 -22.54
CA PRO A 18 -12.23 -15.53 -24.01
C PRO A 18 -12.07 -14.12 -24.60
N GLU A 19 -12.59 -13.11 -23.90
CA GLU A 19 -12.54 -11.70 -24.32
C GLU A 19 -11.11 -11.14 -24.31
N LEU A 20 -10.17 -11.79 -23.61
CA LEU A 20 -8.77 -11.40 -23.52
C LEU A 20 -7.87 -12.24 -24.44
N GLU A 21 -8.43 -13.11 -25.28
CA GLU A 21 -7.65 -13.87 -26.26
C GLU A 21 -6.91 -12.92 -27.23
N GLY A 22 -5.61 -13.14 -27.39
CA GLY A 22 -4.74 -12.30 -28.22
C GLY A 22 -4.28 -10.99 -27.57
N TRP A 23 -4.70 -10.68 -26.34
CA TRP A 23 -4.24 -9.50 -25.60
C TRP A 23 -3.05 -9.80 -24.68
N ALA A 24 -2.16 -8.81 -24.55
CA ALA A 24 -1.07 -8.82 -23.58
C ALA A 24 -1.29 -7.70 -22.54
N PHE A 25 -1.35 -8.08 -21.27
CA PHE A 25 -1.58 -7.15 -20.17
C PHE A 25 -0.25 -6.56 -19.66
N PHE A 26 0.08 -5.35 -20.09
CA PHE A 26 1.24 -4.58 -19.64
C PHE A 26 0.86 -3.38 -18.77
N GLU A 27 -0.17 -3.53 -17.92
CA GLU A 27 -0.65 -2.46 -17.04
C GLU A 27 -0.77 -2.88 -15.57
N ASN A 28 0.20 -3.64 -15.06
CA ASN A 28 0.22 -4.04 -13.65
C ASN A 28 0.51 -2.88 -12.69
N ALA A 29 0.95 -1.71 -13.20
CA ALA A 29 1.26 -0.55 -12.36
C ALA A 29 -0.02 0.18 -11.92
N GLY A 30 -1.03 0.28 -12.79
CA GLY A 30 -2.35 0.80 -12.43
C GLY A 30 -3.27 -0.22 -11.74
N GLY A 31 -2.99 -1.51 -11.89
CA GLY A 31 -3.66 -2.57 -11.13
C GLY A 31 -3.39 -3.96 -11.69
N SER A 32 -3.22 -4.96 -10.81
CA SER A 32 -2.98 -6.34 -11.23
C SER A 32 -4.26 -7.18 -11.16
N TYR A 33 -4.32 -8.23 -11.98
CA TYR A 33 -5.36 -9.25 -11.82
C TYR A 33 -5.14 -10.04 -10.53
N PRO A 34 -6.20 -10.34 -9.78
CA PRO A 34 -6.10 -11.21 -8.61
C PRO A 34 -5.86 -12.67 -9.03
N CYS A 35 -5.02 -13.38 -8.28
CA CYS A 35 -4.89 -14.83 -8.41
C CYS A 35 -6.11 -15.56 -7.82
N ARG A 36 -6.33 -16.79 -8.25
CA ARG A 36 -7.44 -17.65 -7.81
C ARG A 36 -7.46 -17.82 -6.29
N GLN A 37 -6.30 -17.98 -5.67
CA GLN A 37 -6.16 -18.14 -4.22
C GLN A 37 -6.73 -16.94 -3.45
N PHE A 38 -6.50 -15.71 -3.95
CA PHE A 38 -7.08 -14.52 -3.36
C PHE A 38 -8.61 -14.50 -3.52
N LEU A 39 -9.09 -14.79 -4.74
CA LEU A 39 -10.53 -14.83 -5.05
C LEU A 39 -11.27 -15.86 -4.18
N ASP A 40 -10.70 -17.05 -4.04
CA ASP A 40 -11.26 -18.13 -3.23
C ASP A 40 -11.35 -17.72 -1.76
N LYS A 41 -10.28 -17.14 -1.21
CA LYS A 41 -10.25 -16.69 0.19
C LYS A 41 -11.20 -15.53 0.46
N LEU A 42 -11.26 -14.56 -0.47
CA LEU A 42 -12.18 -13.45 -0.38
C LEU A 42 -13.62 -13.96 -0.40
N THR A 43 -13.99 -14.73 -1.42
CA THR A 43 -15.33 -15.30 -1.58
C THR A 43 -15.72 -16.15 -0.37
N GLU A 44 -14.82 -17.05 0.07
CA GLU A 44 -15.01 -17.87 1.27
C GLU A 44 -15.32 -17.05 2.52
N PHE A 45 -14.55 -16.00 2.77
CA PHE A 45 -14.80 -15.10 3.89
C PHE A 45 -16.18 -14.44 3.78
N TYR A 46 -16.55 -13.99 2.58
CA TYR A 46 -17.80 -13.28 2.36
C TYR A 46 -19.04 -14.13 2.65
N TYR A 47 -19.10 -15.38 2.19
CA TYR A 47 -20.28 -16.22 2.40
C TYR A 47 -20.27 -16.99 3.74
N LYS A 48 -19.10 -17.20 4.38
CA LYS A 48 -19.03 -17.92 5.68
C LYS A 48 -18.95 -17.01 6.90
N ASN A 49 -18.18 -15.93 6.83
CA ASN A 49 -17.66 -15.23 8.02
C ASN A 49 -17.81 -13.69 7.96
N LYS A 50 -18.55 -13.13 6.98
CA LYS A 50 -18.75 -11.66 6.87
C LYS A 50 -19.72 -11.13 7.93
N VAL A 51 -19.21 -11.02 9.15
CA VAL A 51 -19.92 -10.49 10.30
C VAL A 51 -19.01 -9.54 11.08
N GLN A 52 -19.55 -8.86 12.09
CA GLN A 52 -18.71 -8.19 13.07
C GLN A 52 -17.81 -9.23 13.75
N PRO A 53 -16.47 -9.10 13.71
CA PRO A 53 -15.56 -10.05 14.35
C PRO A 53 -15.61 -10.00 15.89
N TYR A 54 -15.11 -11.05 16.55
CA TYR A 54 -14.87 -11.14 18.00
C TYR A 54 -16.11 -11.18 18.93
N TYR A 55 -17.25 -11.64 18.43
CA TYR A 55 -18.48 -11.88 19.20
C TYR A 55 -18.63 -13.38 19.54
N PRO A 56 -19.31 -13.76 20.64
CA PRO A 56 -19.34 -15.15 21.13
C PRO A 56 -20.29 -16.07 20.32
N TYR A 57 -20.05 -16.21 19.02
CA TYR A 57 -20.65 -17.26 18.18
C TYR A 57 -19.68 -17.69 17.07
N PRO A 58 -19.85 -18.91 16.52
CA PRO A 58 -18.80 -19.55 15.71
C PRO A 58 -18.26 -18.72 14.54
N ALA A 59 -19.14 -18.14 13.71
CA ALA A 59 -18.70 -17.37 12.55
C ALA A 59 -17.97 -16.06 12.91
N SER A 60 -18.34 -15.41 14.02
CA SER A 60 -17.69 -14.18 14.47
C SER A 60 -16.35 -14.42 15.15
N ILE A 61 -16.23 -15.50 15.93
CA ILE A 61 -14.93 -15.97 16.45
C ILE A 61 -14.00 -16.26 15.26
N LYS A 62 -14.50 -16.99 14.25
CA LYS A 62 -13.69 -17.32 13.08
C LYS A 62 -13.27 -16.09 12.27
N ALA A 63 -14.16 -15.11 12.12
CA ALA A 63 -13.83 -13.84 11.48
C ALA A 63 -12.71 -13.10 12.23
N GLY A 64 -12.72 -13.13 13.57
CA GLY A 64 -11.67 -12.57 14.42
C GLY A 64 -10.32 -13.24 14.20
N GLU A 65 -10.28 -14.58 14.27
CA GLU A 65 -9.06 -15.35 13.99
C GLU A 65 -8.48 -15.07 12.60
N MET A 66 -9.33 -14.92 11.59
CA MET A 66 -8.90 -14.59 10.22
C MET A 66 -8.34 -13.17 10.13
N MET A 67 -8.92 -12.23 10.87
CA MET A 67 -8.40 -10.87 10.98
C MET A 67 -7.03 -10.87 11.66
N ASP A 68 -6.88 -11.52 12.82
CA ASP A 68 -5.62 -11.63 13.55
C ASP A 68 -4.51 -12.26 12.69
N SER A 69 -4.84 -13.35 11.98
CA SER A 69 -3.90 -13.99 11.05
C SER A 69 -3.44 -13.06 9.92
N SER A 70 -4.27 -12.10 9.50
CA SER A 70 -3.89 -11.12 8.49
C SER A 70 -2.84 -10.14 9.02
N TYR A 71 -2.96 -9.71 10.28
CA TYR A 71 -1.94 -8.89 10.96
C TYR A 71 -0.62 -9.66 11.09
N GLU A 72 -0.66 -10.89 11.57
CA GLU A 72 0.54 -11.74 11.73
C GLU A 72 1.27 -11.98 10.40
N ARG A 73 0.53 -12.30 9.34
CA ARG A 73 1.11 -12.57 8.02
C ARG A 73 1.71 -11.33 7.39
N MET A 74 1.05 -10.19 7.49
CA MET A 74 1.58 -8.93 6.96
C MET A 74 2.82 -8.47 7.73
N ALA A 75 2.79 -8.62 9.06
CA ALA A 75 3.92 -8.32 9.92
C ALA A 75 5.14 -9.18 9.58
N ALA A 76 4.94 -10.49 9.40
CA ALA A 76 6.02 -11.40 8.97
C ALA A 76 6.55 -11.05 7.57
N PHE A 77 5.69 -10.66 6.63
CA PHE A 77 6.09 -10.25 5.29
C PHE A 77 6.94 -8.97 5.29
N LEU A 78 6.59 -7.99 6.13
CA LEU A 78 7.30 -6.72 6.27
C LEU A 78 8.44 -6.76 7.29
N ASN A 79 8.62 -7.88 8.00
CA ASN A 79 9.57 -8.05 9.09
C ASN A 79 9.41 -7.02 10.23
N VAL A 80 8.17 -6.85 10.71
CA VAL A 80 7.78 -5.94 11.80
C VAL A 80 6.89 -6.67 12.81
N SER A 81 6.53 -6.02 13.93
CA SER A 81 5.54 -6.53 14.88
C SER A 81 4.11 -6.40 14.33
N PRO A 82 3.19 -7.33 14.64
CA PRO A 82 1.77 -7.17 14.33
C PRO A 82 1.15 -5.87 14.87
N ALA A 83 1.67 -5.36 16.00
CA ALA A 83 1.22 -4.10 16.59
C ALA A 83 1.59 -2.86 15.76
N GLU A 84 2.52 -2.99 14.80
CA GLU A 84 2.95 -1.91 13.90
C GLU A 84 2.16 -1.92 12.58
N ILE A 85 1.27 -2.90 12.37
CA ILE A 85 0.43 -3.00 11.18
C ILE A 85 -0.87 -2.23 11.39
N HIS A 86 -1.19 -1.35 10.45
CA HIS A 86 -2.50 -0.71 10.35
C HIS A 86 -3.08 -0.90 8.95
N PHE A 87 -4.21 -1.58 8.86
CA PHE A 87 -4.96 -1.69 7.61
C PHE A 87 -5.83 -0.46 7.40
N GLY A 88 -5.78 0.08 6.19
CA GLY A 88 -6.72 1.08 5.73
C GLY A 88 -7.00 0.91 4.25
N PRO A 89 -7.88 1.75 3.69
CA PRO A 89 -8.53 1.45 2.42
C PRO A 89 -7.62 1.64 1.20
N SER A 90 -6.56 2.42 1.31
CA SER A 90 -5.58 2.65 0.25
C SER A 90 -4.31 3.33 0.78
N THR A 91 -3.22 3.28 0.00
CA THR A 91 -2.00 4.07 0.27
C THR A 91 -2.32 5.55 0.46
N THR A 92 -3.10 6.14 -0.45
CA THR A 92 -3.49 7.56 -0.39
C THR A 92 -4.19 7.92 0.91
N GLN A 93 -5.19 7.12 1.32
CA GLN A 93 -5.94 7.41 2.55
C GLN A 93 -5.06 7.22 3.79
N ASN A 94 -4.21 6.20 3.80
CA ASN A 94 -3.32 5.93 4.93
C ASN A 94 -2.31 7.06 5.12
N VAL A 95 -1.68 7.54 4.05
CA VAL A 95 -0.74 8.66 4.11
C VAL A 95 -1.45 9.96 4.50
N TYR A 96 -2.68 10.19 4.01
CA TYR A 96 -3.50 11.32 4.46
C TYR A 96 -3.78 11.28 5.96
N VAL A 97 -4.25 10.14 6.48
CA VAL A 97 -4.51 9.97 7.92
C VAL A 97 -3.24 10.16 8.73
N LEU A 98 -2.11 9.60 8.28
CA LEU A 98 -0.82 9.74 8.93
C LEU A 98 -0.36 11.21 9.00
N ALA A 99 -0.39 11.93 7.86
CA ALA A 99 -0.01 13.33 7.81
C ALA A 99 -0.85 14.20 8.75
N HIS A 100 -2.17 13.95 8.80
CA HIS A 100 -3.06 14.65 9.72
C HIS A 100 -2.83 14.28 11.19
N ALA A 101 -2.56 13.01 11.50
CA ALA A 101 -2.28 12.55 12.86
C ALA A 101 -0.94 13.08 13.39
N MET A 102 0.07 13.21 12.53
CA MET A 102 1.38 13.75 12.91
C MET A 102 1.39 15.27 12.96
N ARG A 103 0.52 15.96 12.22
CA ARG A 103 0.54 17.42 12.13
C ARG A 103 0.61 18.14 13.49
N PRO A 104 -0.13 17.77 14.55
CA PRO A 104 -0.04 18.44 15.85
C PRO A 104 1.34 18.38 16.51
N MET A 105 2.23 17.50 16.06
CA MET A 105 3.60 17.35 16.58
C MET A 105 4.57 18.42 16.08
N TRP A 106 4.18 19.20 15.06
CA TRP A 106 5.06 20.16 14.38
C TRP A 106 4.62 21.61 14.60
N GLN A 107 5.57 22.53 14.52
CA GLN A 107 5.35 23.97 14.61
C GLN A 107 5.40 24.63 13.23
N LYS A 108 4.97 25.89 13.16
CA LYS A 108 5.14 26.67 11.93
C LYS A 108 6.63 26.90 11.68
N GLY A 109 7.06 26.72 10.44
CA GLY A 109 8.47 26.80 10.06
C GLY A 109 9.19 25.46 10.09
N ASP A 110 8.63 24.42 10.74
CA ASP A 110 9.16 23.06 10.61
C ASP A 110 9.07 22.61 9.15
N GLU A 111 9.98 21.71 8.78
CA GLU A 111 10.20 21.36 7.39
C GLU A 111 9.88 19.90 7.09
N ILE A 112 9.31 19.65 5.92
CA ILE A 112 9.10 18.31 5.36
C ILE A 112 9.73 18.26 3.98
N ILE A 113 10.53 17.24 3.73
CA ILE A 113 11.10 16.96 2.42
C ILE A 113 10.23 15.91 1.73
N VAL A 114 9.80 16.18 0.50
CA VAL A 114 9.14 15.22 -0.39
C VAL A 114 9.96 15.05 -1.65
N SER A 115 9.92 13.89 -2.30
CA SER A 115 10.59 13.71 -3.59
C SER A 115 9.69 14.11 -4.75
N CYS A 116 10.27 14.66 -5.81
CA CYS A 116 9.54 14.87 -7.07
C CYS A 116 9.23 13.54 -7.81
N GLN A 117 9.81 12.41 -7.39
CA GLN A 117 9.47 11.07 -7.92
C GLN A 117 8.34 10.39 -7.16
N ASP A 118 7.97 10.89 -5.98
CA ASP A 118 6.89 10.30 -5.20
C ASP A 118 5.58 10.35 -5.99
N HIS A 119 4.86 9.23 -5.99
CA HIS A 119 3.48 9.23 -6.46
C HIS A 119 2.66 10.19 -5.59
N GLU A 120 1.65 10.84 -6.17
CA GLU A 120 0.81 11.83 -5.45
C GLU A 120 0.10 11.21 -4.23
N ALA A 121 -0.13 9.89 -4.25
CA ALA A 121 -0.63 9.12 -3.11
C ALA A 121 0.25 9.22 -1.86
N ASN A 122 1.56 9.39 -2.02
CA ASN A 122 2.48 9.66 -0.92
C ASN A 122 2.64 11.17 -0.70
N ALA A 123 3.06 11.93 -1.72
CA ALA A 123 3.49 13.31 -1.54
C ALA A 123 2.34 14.32 -1.28
N GLY A 124 1.14 14.07 -1.81
CA GLY A 124 0.05 15.05 -1.82
C GLY A 124 -0.42 15.49 -0.43
N ALA A 125 -0.50 14.55 0.51
CA ALA A 125 -0.91 14.87 1.88
C ALA A 125 0.13 15.74 2.60
N TRP A 126 1.42 15.46 2.41
CA TRP A 126 2.52 16.23 2.98
C TRP A 126 2.57 17.64 2.39
N ARG A 127 2.44 17.79 1.05
CA ARG A 127 2.38 19.10 0.37
C ARG A 127 1.26 19.99 0.90
N ARG A 128 0.09 19.41 1.23
CA ARG A 128 -1.05 20.16 1.78
C ARG A 128 -0.76 20.77 3.16
N LEU A 129 0.23 20.26 3.90
CA LEU A 129 0.61 20.82 5.19
C LEU A 129 1.20 22.24 5.09
N ILE A 130 1.58 22.72 3.90
CA ILE A 130 1.93 24.14 3.69
C ILE A 130 0.82 25.07 4.17
N MET A 131 -0.46 24.68 4.01
CA MET A 131 -1.62 25.45 4.49
C MET A 131 -1.61 25.71 6.00
N SER A 132 -0.85 24.91 6.75
CA SER A 132 -0.72 25.00 8.19
C SER A 132 0.60 25.64 8.64
N GLY A 133 1.40 26.16 7.70
CA GLY A 133 2.68 26.84 7.97
C GLY A 133 3.90 25.93 8.05
N ILE A 134 3.80 24.68 7.59
CA ILE A 134 4.95 23.79 7.37
C ILE A 134 5.65 24.22 6.08
N VAL A 135 6.98 24.21 6.08
CA VAL A 135 7.78 24.43 4.88
C VAL A 135 7.96 23.10 4.16
N VAL A 136 7.59 23.03 2.89
CA VAL A 136 7.80 21.81 2.08
C VAL A 136 8.94 22.04 1.11
N LYS A 137 9.96 21.18 1.20
CA LYS A 137 11.13 21.15 0.32
C LYS A 137 10.99 20.00 -0.66
N GLU A 138 11.29 20.24 -1.94
CA GLU A 138 11.23 19.22 -2.99
C GLU A 138 12.63 18.68 -3.30
N TRP A 139 12.82 17.38 -3.16
CA TRP A 139 14.03 16.67 -3.57
C TRP A 139 13.90 16.24 -5.03
N HIS A 140 14.61 16.95 -5.90
CA HIS A 140 14.53 16.75 -7.34
C HIS A 140 15.54 15.71 -7.84
N VAL A 141 15.11 14.97 -8.87
CA VAL A 141 16.00 14.10 -9.64
C VAL A 141 16.99 14.89 -10.47
N ASP A 142 18.14 14.27 -10.70
CA ASP A 142 19.00 14.66 -11.79
C ASP A 142 18.28 14.46 -13.14
N ARG A 143 18.37 15.47 -14.02
CA ARG A 143 17.59 15.51 -15.26
C ARG A 143 18.10 14.54 -16.33
N GLU A 144 19.36 14.14 -16.26
CA GLU A 144 19.96 13.25 -17.26
C GLU A 144 19.80 11.78 -16.86
N THR A 145 19.99 11.47 -15.57
CA THR A 145 19.95 10.10 -15.04
C THR A 145 18.58 9.70 -14.48
N GLY A 146 17.74 10.67 -14.11
CA GLY A 146 16.47 10.42 -13.43
C GLY A 146 16.65 9.90 -11.99
N MET A 147 17.86 9.97 -11.42
CA MET A 147 18.15 9.51 -10.07
C MET A 147 18.11 10.64 -9.05
N LEU A 148 17.74 10.30 -7.82
CA LEU A 148 17.85 11.20 -6.67
C LEU A 148 19.29 11.18 -6.11
N SER A 149 19.82 12.36 -5.79
CA SER A 149 21.19 12.52 -5.25
C SER A 149 21.17 12.72 -3.74
N LEU A 150 21.91 11.88 -3.00
CA LEU A 150 22.08 12.03 -1.55
C LEU A 150 22.79 13.33 -1.17
N THR A 151 23.73 13.79 -1.99
CA THR A 151 24.41 15.09 -1.79
C THR A 151 23.43 16.26 -1.95
N GLU A 152 22.44 16.15 -2.84
CA GLU A 152 21.37 17.16 -2.91
C GLU A 152 20.42 17.05 -1.72
N LEU A 153 20.13 15.84 -1.23
CA LEU A 153 19.31 15.66 -0.03
C LEU A 153 19.96 16.29 1.21
N GLU A 154 21.26 16.10 1.40
CA GLU A 154 22.02 16.69 2.52
C GLU A 154 21.89 18.22 2.57
N LYS A 155 21.83 18.89 1.40
CA LYS A 155 21.64 20.35 1.31
C LYS A 155 20.24 20.79 1.72
N LEU A 156 19.25 19.90 1.68
CA LEU A 156 17.87 20.18 2.07
C LEU A 156 17.66 20.04 3.58
N LEU A 157 18.50 19.27 4.27
CA LEU A 157 18.45 19.11 5.73
C LEU A 157 19.04 20.36 6.41
N SER A 158 18.35 20.88 7.43
CA SER A 158 18.79 22.02 8.24
C SER A 158 18.61 21.79 9.73
#